data_AF-A0A559IXC8-F1
#
_entry.id   AF-A0A559IXC8-F1
#
_cell.length_a   1.000
_cell.length_b   1.000
_cell.length_c   1.000
_cell.angle_alpha   90.00
_cell.angle_beta   90.00
_cell.angle_gamma   90.00
#
_symmetry.space_group_name_H-M   'P 1'
#
loop_
_entity.id
_entity.type
_entity.pdbx_description
1 polymer ?
#
loop_
_entity_poly.entity_id
_entity_poly.type
_entity_poly.pdbx_seq_one_letter_code
_entity_poly.pdbx_strand_id
1 'polypeptide(L)'
;MTENQTKVQQTLATLQETYGAEAMKAAAEAMLGRLQATRQLPAEFHKMLSPQSLDQTAYSLDASIDDILAKGLAREAAYGNKGDLLKEKSKLETEIKIVEAQAIMDGLSPDGKTITWKGVKYPFSNDLTRDAFRYNVSQEQRSRLAEVEGELRALEIEALKARDGWETVVQASETARSKAHVQAELLNWLAGGR
;
A
#
# COMPACT_ATOMS: atom_id res chain seq x y z
N MET A 1 -5.38 -45.43 -31.05
CA MET A 1 -6.71 -44.91 -30.66
C MET A 1 -6.91 -45.19 -29.19
N THR A 2 -7.28 -44.18 -28.41
CA THR A 2 -7.41 -44.34 -26.95
C THR A 2 -8.61 -45.24 -26.64
N GLU A 3 -8.52 -46.02 -25.57
CA GLU A 3 -9.53 -47.02 -25.14
C GLU A 3 -10.97 -46.45 -25.07
N ASN A 4 -11.08 -45.15 -24.79
CA ASN A 4 -12.34 -44.40 -24.81
C ASN A 4 -12.95 -44.22 -26.21
N GLN A 5 -12.14 -44.06 -27.26
CA GLN A 5 -12.63 -43.90 -28.63
C GLN A 5 -13.32 -45.18 -29.13
N THR A 6 -12.76 -46.33 -28.80
CA THR A 6 -13.33 -47.65 -29.12
C THR A 6 -14.64 -47.92 -28.39
N LYS A 7 -14.75 -47.57 -27.10
CA LYS A 7 -16.01 -47.71 -26.35
C LYS A 7 -17.11 -46.80 -26.90
N VAL A 8 -16.78 -45.56 -27.25
CA VAL A 8 -17.72 -44.60 -27.84
C VAL A 8 -18.25 -45.11 -29.19
N GLN A 9 -17.37 -45.63 -30.06
CA GLN A 9 -17.78 -46.20 -31.35
C GLN A 9 -18.72 -47.41 -31.18
N GLN A 10 -18.44 -48.30 -30.22
CA GLN A 10 -19.31 -49.44 -29.94
C GLN A 10 -20.68 -48.98 -29.43
N THR A 11 -20.73 -48.01 -28.51
CA THR A 11 -22.02 -47.49 -28.01
C THR A 11 -22.82 -46.76 -29.09
N LEU A 12 -22.16 -46.04 -29.99
CA LEU A 12 -22.82 -45.39 -31.13
C LEU A 12 -23.36 -46.42 -32.12
N ALA A 13 -22.60 -47.49 -32.41
CA ALA A 13 -23.08 -48.57 -33.26
C ALA A 13 -24.33 -49.25 -32.68
N THR A 14 -24.35 -49.54 -31.38
CA THR A 14 -25.53 -50.13 -30.71
C THR A 14 -26.74 -49.18 -30.70
N LEU A 15 -26.52 -47.88 -30.51
CA LEU A 15 -27.59 -46.88 -30.53
C LEU A 15 -28.16 -46.67 -31.94
N GLN A 16 -27.32 -46.74 -32.98
CA GLN A 16 -27.74 -46.66 -34.37
C GLN A 16 -28.60 -47.88 -34.77
N GLU A 17 -28.25 -49.06 -34.27
CA GLU A 17 -29.00 -50.30 -34.50
C GLU A 17 -30.36 -50.30 -33.77
N THR A 18 -30.42 -49.71 -32.58
CA THR A 18 -31.64 -49.70 -31.73
C THR A 18 -32.65 -48.62 -32.13
N TYR A 19 -32.18 -47.42 -32.53
CA TYR A 19 -33.05 -46.25 -32.77
C TYR A 19 -33.06 -45.77 -34.23
N GLY A 20 -32.22 -46.34 -35.10
CA GLY A 20 -32.10 -45.95 -36.50
C GLY A 20 -31.28 -44.68 -36.72
N ALA A 21 -30.68 -44.56 -37.91
CA ALA A 21 -29.75 -43.48 -38.24
C ALA A 21 -30.39 -42.08 -38.21
N GLU A 22 -31.68 -41.95 -38.51
CA GLU A 22 -32.36 -40.65 -38.54
C GLU A 22 -32.67 -40.10 -37.15
N ALA A 23 -33.17 -40.92 -36.23
CA ALA A 23 -33.43 -40.49 -34.86
C ALA A 23 -32.12 -40.15 -34.13
N MET A 24 -31.04 -40.88 -34.43
CA MET A 24 -29.73 -40.58 -33.86
C MET A 24 -29.13 -39.28 -34.41
N LYS A 25 -29.31 -38.99 -35.70
CA LYS A 25 -28.94 -37.70 -36.30
C LYS A 25 -29.74 -36.55 -35.68
N ALA A 26 -31.05 -36.68 -35.54
CA ALA A 26 -31.89 -35.66 -34.92
C ALA A 26 -31.52 -35.42 -33.44
N ALA A 27 -31.22 -36.48 -32.69
CA ALA A 27 -30.75 -36.37 -31.31
C ALA A 27 -29.35 -35.75 -31.22
N ALA A 28 -28.44 -36.09 -32.13
CA ALA A 28 -27.11 -35.49 -32.22
C ALA A 28 -27.18 -34.00 -32.61
N GLU A 29 -28.03 -33.63 -33.57
CA GLU A 29 -28.29 -32.23 -33.94
C GLU A 29 -28.95 -31.45 -32.80
N ALA A 30 -29.89 -32.05 -32.08
CA ALA A 30 -30.49 -31.43 -30.90
C ALA A 30 -29.48 -31.24 -29.75
N MET A 31 -28.56 -32.20 -29.55
CA MET A 31 -27.47 -32.07 -28.57
C MET A 31 -26.43 -31.04 -29.01
N LEU A 32 -26.03 -31.04 -30.28
CA LEU A 32 -25.12 -30.06 -30.87
C LEU A 32 -25.72 -28.65 -30.80
N GLY A 33 -27.00 -28.51 -31.15
CA GLY A 33 -27.74 -27.26 -31.01
C GLY A 33 -27.83 -26.79 -29.56
N ARG A 34 -28.03 -27.70 -28.60
CA ARG A 34 -27.98 -27.39 -27.16
C ARG A 34 -26.59 -26.97 -26.69
N LEU A 35 -25.54 -27.66 -27.11
CA LEU A 35 -24.15 -27.36 -26.78
C LEU A 35 -23.68 -26.04 -27.41
N GLN A 36 -24.13 -25.74 -28.62
CA GLN A 36 -23.91 -24.45 -29.27
C GLN A 36 -24.69 -23.34 -28.56
N ALA A 37 -25.92 -23.58 -28.13
CA ALA A 37 -26.72 -22.60 -27.38
C ALA A 37 -26.18 -22.33 -25.96
N THR A 38 -25.54 -23.31 -25.30
CA THR A 38 -24.98 -23.12 -23.95
C THR A 38 -23.55 -22.57 -23.92
N ARG A 39 -22.79 -22.65 -25.04
CA ARG A 39 -21.41 -22.16 -25.14
C ARG A 39 -21.22 -20.96 -26.08
N GLN A 40 -22.29 -20.35 -26.56
CA GLN A 40 -22.19 -19.11 -27.31
C GLN A 40 -21.86 -17.97 -26.33
N LEU A 41 -20.60 -17.52 -26.36
CA LEU A 41 -20.24 -16.21 -25.82
C LEU A 41 -21.12 -15.15 -26.48
N PRO A 42 -21.80 -14.29 -25.71
CA PRO A 42 -22.30 -13.05 -26.25
C PRO A 42 -21.17 -12.32 -26.97
N ALA A 43 -21.46 -11.77 -28.17
CA ALA A 43 -20.45 -11.17 -29.05
C ALA A 43 -19.60 -10.07 -28.38
N GLU A 44 -20.13 -9.49 -27.29
CA GLU A 44 -19.45 -8.49 -26.45
C GLU A 44 -18.21 -9.05 -25.74
N PHE A 45 -18.21 -10.32 -25.32
CA PHE A 45 -17.09 -10.93 -24.59
C PHE A 45 -15.94 -11.38 -25.50
N HIS A 46 -16.18 -11.55 -26.80
CA HIS A 46 -15.12 -11.83 -27.77
C HIS A 46 -14.08 -10.71 -27.86
N LYS A 47 -14.49 -9.45 -27.66
CA LYS A 47 -13.58 -8.31 -27.63
C LYS A 47 -12.69 -8.30 -26.38
N MET A 48 -13.21 -8.81 -25.26
CA MET A 48 -12.51 -8.91 -23.97
C MET A 48 -11.53 -10.09 -23.91
N LEU A 49 -11.71 -11.10 -24.76
CA LEU A 49 -10.91 -12.32 -24.82
C LEU A 49 -9.96 -12.35 -26.03
N SER A 50 -9.91 -11.27 -26.80
CA SER A 50 -8.95 -11.18 -27.91
C SER A 50 -7.52 -11.28 -27.38
N PRO A 51 -6.58 -11.91 -28.11
CA PRO A 51 -5.18 -12.01 -27.70
C PRO A 51 -4.60 -10.63 -27.33
N GLN A 52 -4.92 -9.61 -28.14
CA GLN A 52 -4.47 -8.24 -27.90
C GLN A 52 -5.01 -7.67 -26.59
N SER A 53 -6.28 -7.93 -26.26
CA SER A 53 -6.87 -7.47 -25.00
C SER A 53 -6.35 -8.19 -23.76
N LEU A 54 -5.93 -9.45 -23.90
CA LEU A 54 -5.31 -10.22 -22.82
C LEU A 54 -3.88 -9.74 -22.58
N ASP A 55 -3.09 -9.56 -23.64
CA ASP A 55 -1.75 -9.01 -23.57
C ASP A 55 -1.76 -7.62 -22.92
N GLN A 56 -2.66 -6.73 -23.36
CA GLN A 56 -2.81 -5.40 -22.76
C GLN A 56 -3.14 -5.45 -21.27
N THR A 57 -4.01 -6.37 -20.84
CA THR A 57 -4.32 -6.51 -19.42
C THR A 57 -3.12 -7.03 -18.64
N ALA A 58 -2.37 -8.01 -19.17
CA ALA A 58 -1.14 -8.52 -18.57
C ALA A 58 -0.10 -7.40 -18.40
N TYR A 59 0.17 -6.62 -19.46
CA TYR A 59 1.05 -5.45 -19.38
C TYR A 59 0.58 -4.42 -18.34
N SER A 60 -0.72 -4.18 -18.23
CA SER A 60 -1.26 -3.25 -17.23
C SER A 60 -1.08 -3.76 -15.80
N LEU A 61 -1.17 -5.08 -15.60
CA LEU A 61 -0.92 -5.69 -14.29
C LEU A 61 0.55 -5.56 -13.90
N ASP A 62 1.47 -5.92 -14.80
CA ASP A 62 2.90 -5.82 -14.56
C ASP A 62 3.31 -4.37 -14.25
N ALA A 63 2.86 -3.41 -15.07
CA ALA A 63 3.10 -1.99 -14.82
C ALA A 63 2.52 -1.53 -13.47
N SER A 64 1.32 -2.00 -13.10
CA SER A 64 0.73 -1.67 -11.80
C SER A 64 1.51 -2.25 -10.62
N ILE A 65 2.10 -3.44 -10.79
CA ILE A 65 2.94 -4.07 -9.75
C ILE A 65 4.22 -3.25 -9.58
N ASP A 66 4.88 -2.89 -10.68
CA ASP A 66 6.09 -2.06 -10.65
C ASP A 66 5.83 -0.71 -9.97
N ASP A 67 4.70 -0.05 -10.28
CA ASP A 67 4.31 1.20 -9.65
C ASP A 67 4.03 1.04 -8.14
N ILE A 68 3.34 -0.04 -7.74
CA ILE A 68 3.08 -0.34 -6.32
C ILE A 68 4.40 -0.57 -5.58
N LEU A 69 5.33 -1.33 -6.16
CA LEU A 69 6.63 -1.59 -5.57
C LEU A 69 7.47 -0.32 -5.46
N ALA A 70 7.53 0.49 -6.51
CA ALA A 70 8.26 1.75 -6.51
C ALA A 70 7.74 2.73 -5.45
N LYS A 71 6.40 2.88 -5.34
CA LYS A 71 5.78 3.73 -4.30
C LYS A 71 5.90 3.11 -2.90
N GLY A 72 5.88 1.79 -2.79
CA GLY A 72 6.11 1.06 -1.55
C GLY A 72 7.51 1.32 -0.99
N LEU A 73 8.53 1.21 -1.82
CA LEU A 73 9.92 1.52 -1.45
C LEU A 73 10.08 2.99 -1.03
N ALA A 74 9.48 3.93 -1.76
CA ALA A 74 9.51 5.34 -1.41
C ALA A 74 8.83 5.62 -0.05
N ARG A 75 7.73 4.91 0.24
CA ARG A 75 7.04 4.97 1.52
C ARG A 75 7.90 4.43 2.65
N GLU A 76 8.58 3.31 2.46
CA GLU A 76 9.48 2.75 3.49
C GLU A 76 10.69 3.65 3.76
N ALA A 77 11.29 4.22 2.70
CA ALA A 77 12.40 5.15 2.82
C ALA A 77 12.03 6.41 3.65
N ALA A 78 10.80 6.90 3.51
CA ALA A 78 10.31 8.06 4.26
C ALA A 78 10.25 7.83 5.80
N TYR A 79 10.19 6.58 6.27
CA TYR A 79 10.16 6.27 7.71
C TYR A 79 11.54 6.09 8.36
N GLY A 80 12.61 5.99 7.58
CA GLY A 80 13.92 5.52 8.06
C GLY A 80 14.52 6.36 9.18
N ASN A 81 14.47 7.69 9.07
CA ASN A 81 15.16 8.59 10.00
C ASN A 81 14.30 9.04 11.21
N LYS A 82 13.02 8.64 11.27
CA LYS A 82 12.10 9.11 12.33
C LYS A 82 12.56 8.67 13.72
N GLY A 83 13.07 7.44 13.84
CA GLY A 83 13.48 6.87 15.12
C GLY A 83 14.65 7.61 15.76
N ASP A 84 15.62 8.04 14.96
CA ASP A 84 16.80 8.72 15.47
C ASP A 84 16.50 10.18 15.82
N LEU A 85 15.69 10.86 15.02
CA LEU A 85 15.16 12.20 15.35
C LEU A 85 14.33 12.19 16.66
N LEU A 86 13.52 11.16 16.90
CA LEU A 86 12.78 11.04 18.15
C LEU A 86 13.69 10.83 19.37
N LYS A 87 14.76 10.04 19.22
CA LYS A 87 15.77 9.89 20.28
C LYS A 87 16.49 11.22 20.53
N GLU A 88 16.89 11.92 19.47
CA GLU A 88 17.54 13.24 19.58
C GLU A 88 16.64 14.24 20.29
N LYS A 89 15.36 14.32 19.91
CA LYS A 89 14.34 15.13 20.60
C LYS A 89 14.29 14.82 22.10
N SER A 90 14.17 13.54 22.48
CA SER A 90 14.10 13.16 23.90
C SER A 90 15.38 13.50 24.68
N LYS A 91 16.55 13.40 24.02
CA LYS A 91 17.84 13.77 24.61
C LYS A 91 17.90 15.27 24.85
N LEU A 92 17.54 16.08 23.87
CA LEU A 92 17.51 17.55 23.97
C LEU A 92 16.53 18.02 25.05
N GLU A 93 15.33 17.45 25.14
CA GLU A 93 14.38 17.77 26.21
C GLU A 93 14.94 17.46 27.61
N THR A 94 15.67 16.35 27.74
CA THR A 94 16.32 15.97 29.00
C THR A 94 17.48 16.90 29.31
N GLU A 95 18.30 17.22 28.31
CA GLU A 95 19.43 18.12 28.43
C GLU A 95 19.00 19.53 28.84
N ILE A 96 17.94 20.08 28.23
CA ILE A 96 17.35 21.36 28.61
C ILE A 96 17.02 21.37 30.11
N LYS A 97 16.36 20.32 30.62
CA LYS A 97 16.00 20.23 32.04
C LYS A 97 17.24 20.15 32.93
N ILE A 98 18.26 19.40 32.53
CA ILE A 98 19.52 19.27 33.28
C ILE A 98 20.25 20.61 33.33
N VAL A 99 20.43 21.27 32.19
CA VAL A 99 21.15 22.55 32.09
C VAL A 99 20.40 23.65 32.85
N GLU A 100 19.08 23.72 32.74
CA GLU A 100 18.27 24.67 33.51
C GLU A 100 18.35 24.41 35.02
N ALA A 101 18.25 23.15 35.45
CA ALA A 101 18.37 22.79 36.87
C ALA A 101 19.77 23.09 37.41
N GLN A 102 20.82 22.78 36.65
CA GLN A 102 22.19 23.02 37.06
C GLN A 102 22.50 24.52 37.13
N ALA A 103 22.05 25.32 36.16
CA ALA A 103 22.18 26.76 36.20
C ALA A 103 21.49 27.39 37.41
N ILE A 104 20.34 26.83 37.83
CA ILE A 104 19.66 27.23 39.05
C ILE A 104 20.45 26.83 40.30
N MET A 105 20.94 25.60 40.39
CA MET A 105 21.69 25.14 41.55
C MET A 105 23.01 25.90 41.75
N ASP A 106 23.75 26.15 40.67
CA ASP A 106 25.08 26.77 40.74
C ASP A 106 25.01 28.31 40.88
N GLY A 107 23.95 28.92 40.35
CA GLY A 107 23.85 30.38 40.21
C GLY A 107 22.96 31.08 41.23
N LEU A 108 22.10 30.36 41.95
CA LEU A 108 21.08 30.98 42.82
C LEU A 108 21.73 31.65 44.05
N SER A 109 21.47 32.95 44.23
CA SER A 109 21.93 33.67 45.40
C SER A 109 21.20 33.21 46.67
N PRO A 110 21.81 33.30 47.87
CA PRO A 110 21.18 32.95 49.15
C PRO A 110 19.83 33.64 49.41
N ASP A 111 19.67 34.85 48.88
CA ASP A 111 18.44 35.64 48.98
C ASP A 111 17.29 35.13 48.09
N GLY A 112 17.54 34.18 47.20
CA GLY A 112 16.57 33.60 46.26
C GLY A 112 16.02 34.54 45.19
N LYS A 113 16.43 35.82 45.19
CA LYS A 113 15.90 36.88 44.31
C LYS A 113 16.71 37.11 43.05
N THR A 114 17.95 36.62 43.00
CA THR A 114 18.87 36.82 41.86
C THR A 114 19.61 35.53 41.56
N ILE A 115 19.94 35.34 40.29
CA ILE A 115 20.72 34.22 39.79
C ILE A 115 21.89 34.74 38.98
N THR A 116 23.09 34.20 39.20
CA THR A 116 24.30 34.58 38.46
C THR A 116 24.66 33.47 37.49
N TRP A 117 24.68 33.76 36.20
CA TRP A 117 25.03 32.80 35.15
C TRP A 117 26.03 33.42 34.19
N LYS A 118 27.14 32.73 33.92
CA LYS A 118 28.25 33.21 33.06
C LYS A 118 28.69 34.65 33.39
N GLY A 119 28.70 35.02 34.68
CA GLY A 119 29.13 36.35 35.15
C GLY A 119 28.07 37.46 35.04
N VAL A 120 26.88 37.17 34.53
CA VAL A 120 25.76 38.13 34.45
C VAL A 120 24.72 37.82 35.53
N LYS A 121 24.25 38.85 36.23
CA LYS A 121 23.17 38.74 37.22
C LYS A 121 21.82 38.94 36.57
N TYR A 122 20.92 37.98 36.78
CA TYR A 122 19.54 38.03 36.35
C TYR A 122 18.60 38.14 37.57
N PRO A 123 17.51 38.90 37.46
CA PRO A 123 16.44 38.85 38.44
C PRO A 123 15.76 37.47 38.38
N PHE A 124 15.49 36.88 39.53
CA PHE A 124 14.87 35.55 39.67
C PHE A 124 13.67 35.57 40.63
N SER A 125 13.09 36.75 40.86
CA SER A 125 12.04 36.97 41.86
C SER A 125 10.62 36.76 41.33
N ASN A 126 10.40 36.90 40.02
CA ASN A 126 9.10 36.73 39.38
C ASN A 126 9.15 35.56 38.38
N ASP A 127 8.03 34.86 38.18
CA ASP A 127 7.94 33.73 37.24
C ASP A 127 8.28 34.16 35.81
N LEU A 128 7.87 35.35 35.37
CA LEU A 128 8.26 35.90 34.07
C LEU A 128 9.79 36.01 33.92
N THR A 129 10.48 36.47 34.97
CA THR A 129 11.94 36.63 34.97
C THR A 129 12.66 35.29 35.07
N ARG A 130 12.06 34.32 35.77
CA ARG A 130 12.55 32.95 35.87
C ARG A 130 12.44 32.22 34.53
N ASP A 131 11.33 32.37 33.83
CA ASP A 131 11.14 31.75 32.51
C ASP A 131 12.00 32.41 31.44
N ALA A 132 12.16 33.73 31.47
CA ALA A 132 13.11 34.42 30.60
C ALA A 132 14.56 33.95 30.85
N PHE A 133 14.94 33.74 32.11
CA PHE A 133 16.25 33.17 32.47
C PHE A 133 16.42 31.74 31.93
N ARG A 134 15.44 30.86 32.18
CA ARG A 134 15.46 29.48 31.67
C ARG A 134 15.60 29.45 30.14
N TYR A 135 14.84 30.29 29.44
CA TYR A 135 14.91 30.40 27.99
C TYR A 135 16.30 30.86 27.49
N ASN A 136 16.94 31.79 28.19
CA ASN A 136 18.29 32.25 27.85
C ASN A 136 19.35 31.16 28.10
N VAL A 137 19.25 30.46 29.22
CA VAL A 137 20.19 29.40 29.62
C VAL A 137 20.18 28.23 28.64
N SER A 138 18.98 27.79 28.22
CA SER A 138 18.80 26.65 27.31
C SER A 138 18.55 27.07 25.87
N GLN A 139 18.90 28.30 25.47
CA GLN A 139 18.60 28.86 24.15
C GLN A 139 19.16 28.00 23.01
N GLU A 140 20.39 27.51 23.16
CA GLU A 140 21.07 26.68 22.16
C GLU A 140 20.35 25.34 21.97
N GLN A 141 20.09 24.62 23.07
CA GLN A 141 19.35 23.36 23.04
C GLN A 141 17.91 23.54 22.54
N ARG A 142 17.25 24.65 22.86
CA ARG A 142 15.89 24.97 22.37
C ARG A 142 15.87 25.28 20.88
N SER A 143 16.89 25.96 20.36
CA SER A 143 17.04 26.19 18.91
C SER A 143 17.18 24.85 18.20
N ARG A 144 18.07 23.97 18.69
CA ARG A 144 18.26 22.64 18.12
C ARG A 144 17.00 21.77 18.24
N LEU A 145 16.28 21.85 19.36
CA LEU A 145 15.00 21.16 19.55
C LEU A 145 13.98 21.61 18.50
N ALA A 146 13.88 22.92 18.23
CA ALA A 146 12.97 23.45 17.22
C ALA A 146 13.33 22.99 15.80
N GLU A 147 14.62 22.87 15.47
CA GLU A 147 15.09 22.29 14.21
C GLU A 147 14.66 20.83 14.07
N VAL A 148 14.94 20.00 15.09
CA VAL A 148 14.57 18.57 15.10
C VAL A 148 13.05 18.38 15.01
N GLU A 149 12.26 19.23 15.67
CA GLU A 149 10.80 19.22 15.52
C GLU A 149 10.35 19.63 14.12
N GLY A 150 11.03 20.58 13.49
CA GLY A 150 10.81 20.96 12.09
C GLY A 150 11.10 19.80 11.14
N GLU A 151 12.23 19.12 11.32
CA GLU A 151 12.62 17.95 10.55
C GLU A 151 11.64 16.79 10.72
N LEU A 152 11.17 16.53 11.96
CA LEU A 152 10.14 15.53 12.24
C LEU A 152 8.84 15.84 11.50
N ARG A 153 8.38 17.11 11.51
CA ARG A 153 7.17 17.51 10.79
C ARG A 153 7.34 17.40 9.27
N ALA A 154 8.50 17.76 8.74
CA ALA A 154 8.80 17.61 7.32
C ALA A 154 8.74 16.14 6.89
N LEU A 155 9.35 15.25 7.69
CA LEU A 155 9.32 13.81 7.50
C LEU A 155 7.89 13.25 7.57
N GLU A 156 7.06 13.75 8.49
CA GLU A 156 5.64 13.34 8.57
C GLU A 156 4.84 13.76 7.34
N ILE A 157 5.05 14.96 6.81
CA ILE A 157 4.42 15.42 5.57
C ILE A 157 4.87 14.56 4.39
N GLU A 158 6.16 14.23 4.32
CA GLU A 158 6.71 13.36 3.27
C GLU A 158 6.14 11.94 3.36
N ALA A 159 6.07 11.37 4.57
CA ALA A 159 5.47 10.06 4.79
C ALA A 159 3.98 10.03 4.42
N LEU A 160 3.23 11.10 4.71
CA LEU A 160 1.83 11.24 4.29
C LEU A 160 1.70 11.29 2.76
N LYS A 161 2.50 12.12 2.08
CA LYS A 161 2.52 12.18 0.61
C LYS A 161 2.87 10.83 -0.01
N ALA A 162 3.85 10.12 0.55
CA ALA A 162 4.25 8.80 0.07
C ALA A 162 3.15 7.76 0.29
N ARG A 163 2.44 7.81 1.43
CA ARG A 163 1.28 6.94 1.70
C ARG A 163 0.15 7.22 0.72
N ASP A 164 -0.25 8.47 0.56
CA ASP A 164 -1.36 8.84 -0.33
C ASP A 164 -1.03 8.47 -1.79
N GLY A 165 0.23 8.67 -2.21
CA GLY A 165 0.71 8.23 -3.52
C GLY A 165 0.65 6.71 -3.71
N TRP A 166 1.00 5.93 -2.68
CA TRP A 166 0.87 4.47 -2.71
C TRP A 166 -0.59 4.03 -2.75
N GLU A 167 -1.47 4.60 -1.92
CA GLU A 167 -2.90 4.30 -1.91
C GLU A 167 -3.56 4.60 -3.27
N THR A 168 -3.17 5.70 -3.90
CA THR A 168 -3.65 6.08 -5.25
C THR A 168 -3.29 5.01 -6.29
N VAL A 169 -2.05 4.51 -6.28
CA VAL A 169 -1.61 3.47 -7.21
C VAL A 169 -2.28 2.13 -6.91
N VAL A 170 -2.46 1.78 -5.63
CA VAL A 170 -3.20 0.58 -5.24
C VAL A 170 -4.63 0.62 -5.75
N GLN A 171 -5.35 1.74 -5.56
CA GLN A 171 -6.70 1.92 -6.09
C GLN A 171 -6.74 1.88 -7.61
N ALA A 172 -5.78 2.50 -8.29
CA ALA A 172 -5.66 2.41 -9.74
C ALA A 172 -5.48 0.95 -10.21
N SER A 173 -4.68 0.14 -9.49
CA SER A 173 -4.44 -1.27 -9.80
C SER A 173 -5.69 -2.15 -9.65
N GLU A 174 -6.67 -1.78 -8.83
CA GLU A 174 -7.91 -2.55 -8.64
C GLU A 174 -8.72 -2.64 -9.93
N THR A 175 -8.68 -1.60 -10.77
CA THR A 175 -9.34 -1.62 -12.09
C THR A 175 -8.70 -2.61 -13.05
N ALA A 176 -7.37 -2.69 -13.07
CA ALA A 176 -6.63 -3.67 -13.87
C ALA A 176 -6.87 -5.10 -13.35
N ARG A 177 -6.84 -5.29 -12.02
CA ARG A 177 -7.10 -6.59 -11.37
C ARG A 177 -8.53 -7.08 -11.60
N SER A 178 -9.53 -6.21 -11.48
CA SER A 178 -10.93 -6.58 -11.74
C SER A 178 -11.15 -6.96 -13.19
N LYS A 179 -10.58 -6.22 -14.14
CA LYS A 179 -10.59 -6.58 -15.57
C LYS A 179 -9.95 -7.95 -15.82
N ALA A 180 -8.77 -8.19 -15.24
CA ALA A 180 -8.06 -9.46 -15.36
C ALA A 180 -8.87 -10.62 -14.75
N HIS A 181 -9.51 -10.40 -13.60
CA HIS A 181 -10.35 -11.39 -12.95
C HIS A 181 -11.55 -11.78 -13.81
N VAL A 182 -12.24 -10.80 -14.41
CA VAL A 182 -13.34 -11.06 -15.34
C VAL A 182 -12.86 -11.85 -16.56
N GLN A 183 -11.71 -11.48 -17.14
CA GLN A 183 -11.10 -12.21 -18.26
C GLN A 183 -10.75 -13.65 -17.88
N ALA A 184 -10.19 -13.87 -16.68
CA ALA A 184 -9.85 -15.20 -16.19
C ALA A 184 -11.08 -16.09 -15.94
N GLU A 185 -12.14 -15.55 -15.32
CA GLU A 185 -13.41 -16.26 -15.11
C GLU A 185 -14.08 -16.64 -16.43
N LEU A 186 -14.08 -15.72 -17.42
CA LEU A 186 -14.58 -16.00 -18.76
C LEU A 186 -13.79 -17.13 -19.45
N LEU A 187 -12.46 -17.12 -19.34
CA LEU A 187 -11.60 -18.18 -19.87
C LEU A 187 -11.87 -19.53 -19.18
N ASN A 188 -12.02 -19.53 -17.85
CA ASN A 188 -12.35 -20.73 -17.08
C ASN A 188 -13.71 -21.31 -17.50
N TRP A 189 -14.73 -20.46 -17.65
CA TRP A 189 -16.06 -20.86 -18.11
C TRP A 189 -15.99 -21.53 -19.50
N LEU A 190 -15.21 -20.95 -20.43
CA LEU A 190 -15.01 -21.51 -21.77
C LEU A 190 -14.24 -22.82 -21.80
N ALA A 191 -13.25 -22.95 -20.93
CA ALA A 191 -12.45 -24.17 -20.80
C ALA A 191 -13.24 -25.36 -20.24
N GLY A 192 -14.50 -25.16 -19.83
CA GLY A 192 -15.33 -26.16 -19.19
C GLY A 192 -15.08 -26.29 -17.70
N GLY A 193 -14.58 -25.23 -17.06
CA GLY A 193 -14.45 -25.10 -15.62
C GLY A 193 -15.81 -24.98 -14.93
N ARG A 194 -16.49 -26.14 -14.81
CA ARG A 194 -17.81 -26.40 -14.21
C ARG A 194 -19.03 -25.85 -14.95
#